data_AF-A0A1I2H5T4-F1
#
_entry.id   AF-A0A1I2H5T4-F1
#
_cell.length_a   1.000
_cell.length_b   1.000
_cell.length_c   1.000
_cell.angle_alpha   90.00
_cell.angle_beta   90.00
_cell.angle_gamma   90.00
#
_symmetry.space_group_name_H-M   'P 1'
#
loop_
_entity.id
_entity.type
_entity.pdbx_description
1 polymer ?
#
loop_
_entity_poly.entity_id
_entity_poly.type
_entity_poly.pdbx_seq_one_letter_code
_entity_poly.pdbx_strand_id
1 'polypeptide(L)' 'MQLFFASTSPFARKVRIVAHEVGLWQRITMIETDPWTDDRLRAINPLAKVPTLVRDGGEPLYDSGDLRLPRRVRRSAG' A
#
# COMPACT_ATOMS: atom_id res chain seq x y z
N MET A 1 3.94 -1.16 8.43
CA MET A 1 3.51 -0.76 7.05
C MET A 1 2.14 -0.08 7.05
N GLN A 2 1.99 1.01 6.30
CA GLN A 2 0.72 1.75 6.12
C GLN A 2 0.37 1.88 4.63
N LEU A 3 -0.88 1.63 4.24
CA LEU A 3 -1.36 1.75 2.85
C LEU A 3 -2.40 2.87 2.76
N PHE A 4 -2.04 3.95 2.06
CA PHE A 4 -2.96 5.01 1.67
C PHE A 4 -3.74 4.57 0.44
N PHE A 5 -5.07 4.62 0.51
CA PHE A 5 -5.95 4.16 -0.55
C PHE A 5 -7.25 4.95 -0.65
N ALA A 6 -7.84 5.01 -1.85
CA ALA A 6 -9.23 5.42 -2.04
C ALA A 6 -10.09 4.19 -2.36
N SER A 7 -11.25 4.05 -1.72
CA SER A 7 -12.17 2.92 -1.91
C SER A 7 -12.66 2.76 -3.36
N THR A 8 -12.82 3.89 -4.07
CA THR A 8 -13.23 3.98 -5.48
C THR A 8 -12.12 3.61 -6.48
N SER A 9 -10.85 3.63 -6.08
CA SER A 9 -9.73 3.40 -7.00
C SER A 9 -9.60 1.91 -7.39
N PRO A 10 -9.59 1.57 -8.70
CA PRO A 10 -9.42 0.20 -9.17
C PRO A 10 -8.00 -0.34 -8.88
N PHE A 11 -6.97 0.49 -8.91
CA PHE A 11 -5.60 0.09 -8.58
C PHE A 11 -5.46 -0.22 -7.09
N ALA A 12 -6.03 0.62 -6.23
CA ALA A 12 -6.09 0.36 -4.80
C ALA A 12 -6.87 -0.91 -4.45
N ARG A 13 -7.95 -1.21 -5.20
CA ARG A 13 -8.70 -2.47 -5.04
C ARG A 13 -7.82 -3.69 -5.32
N LYS A 14 -7.05 -3.68 -6.41
CA LYS A 14 -6.12 -4.79 -6.75
C LYS A 14 -5.12 -5.04 -5.61
N VAL A 15 -4.51 -3.99 -5.08
CA VAL A 15 -3.49 -4.10 -4.02
C VAL A 15 -4.08 -4.65 -2.73
N ARG A 16 -5.28 -4.20 -2.34
CA ARG A 16 -5.99 -4.73 -1.16
C ARG A 16 -6.33 -6.21 -1.32
N ILE A 17 -6.79 -6.63 -2.50
CA ILE A 17 -7.02 -8.05 -2.80
C ILE A 17 -5.71 -8.83 -2.66
N VAL A 18 -4.62 -8.40 -3.31
CA VAL A 18 -3.34 -9.11 -3.20
C VAL A 18 -2.84 -9.16 -1.75
N ALA A 19 -2.98 -8.09 -0.98
CA ALA A 19 -2.61 -8.06 0.44
C ALA A 19 -3.38 -9.09 1.28
N HIS A 20 -4.66 -9.29 0.96
CA HIS A 20 -5.48 -10.34 1.56
C HIS A 20 -4.99 -11.73 1.15
N GLU A 21 -4.85 -11.98 -0.15
CA GLU A 21 -4.46 -13.29 -0.70
C GLU A 21 -3.09 -13.78 -0.22
N VAL A 22 -2.12 -12.87 -0.06
CA VAL A 22 -0.78 -13.22 0.44
C VAL A 22 -0.67 -13.19 1.97
N GLY A 23 -1.80 -12.94 2.66
CA GLY A 23 -1.90 -12.91 4.12
C GLY A 23 -1.07 -11.81 4.78
N LEU A 24 -0.97 -10.65 4.14
CA LEU A 24 -0.37 -9.44 4.69
C LEU A 24 -1.40 -8.43 5.21
N TRP A 25 -2.70 -8.66 4.97
CA TRP A 25 -3.79 -7.77 5.37
C TRP A 25 -3.67 -7.26 6.81
N GLN A 26 -3.48 -8.15 7.78
CA GLN A 26 -3.37 -7.81 9.20
C GLN A 26 -2.07 -7.06 9.58
N ARG A 27 -1.09 -6.98 8.67
CA ARG A 27 0.20 -6.31 8.88
C ARG A 27 0.24 -4.91 8.24
N ILE A 28 -0.83 -4.53 7.55
CA ILE A 28 -0.95 -3.26 6.84
C ILE A 28 -2.04 -2.44 7.51
N THR A 29 -1.68 -1.28 8.03
CA THR A 29 -2.66 -0.29 8.47
C THR A 29 -3.25 0.38 7.24
N MET A 30 -4.58 0.32 7.10
CA MET A 30 -5.30 0.90 5.97
C MET A 30 -5.67 2.36 6.29
N ILE A 31 -5.22 3.29 5.45
CA ILE A 31 -5.51 4.71 5.58
C ILE A 31 -6.36 5.12 4.38
N GLU A 32 -7.67 5.28 4.59
CA GLU A 32 -8.56 5.81 3.56
C GLU A 32 -8.26 7.31 3.36
N THR A 33 -8.11 7.72 2.11
CA THR A 33 -7.68 9.06 1.74
C THR A 33 -8.36 9.54 0.46
N ASP A 34 -8.54 10.85 0.35
CA ASP A 34 -8.90 11.52 -0.90
C ASP A 34 -7.63 12.13 -1.51
N PRO A 35 -7.16 11.62 -2.67
CA PRO A 35 -5.91 12.09 -3.29
C PRO A 35 -5.92 13.58 -3.68
N TRP A 36 -7.11 14.17 -3.85
CA TRP A 36 -7.23 15.57 -4.23
C TRP A 36 -7.01 16.52 -3.06
N THR A 37 -7.31 16.09 -1.84
CA THR A 37 -7.41 16.98 -0.68
C THR A 37 -6.49 16.60 0.48
N ASP A 38 -5.98 15.36 0.55
CA ASP A 38 -5.20 14.89 1.69
C ASP A 38 -3.71 15.27 1.59
N ASP A 39 -3.28 16.25 2.39
CA ASP A 39 -1.90 16.69 2.44
C ASP A 39 -0.93 15.64 2.98
N ARG A 40 -1.40 14.69 3.80
CA ARG A 40 -0.56 13.59 4.30
C ARG A 40 -0.11 12.71 3.15
N LEU A 41 -0.96 12.49 2.15
CA LEU A 41 -0.61 11.76 0.95
C LEU A 41 0.41 12.53 0.11
N ARG A 42 0.20 13.85 -0.10
CA ARG A 42 1.13 14.70 -0.86
C ARG A 42 2.52 14.75 -0.22
N ALA A 43 2.59 14.75 1.10
CA ALA A 43 3.86 14.76 1.83
C ALA A 43 4.72 13.50 1.60
N ILE A 44 4.09 12.34 1.41
CA ILE A 44 4.79 11.05 1.19
C ILE A 44 4.86 10.64 -0.29
N ASN A 45 3.97 11.18 -1.12
CA ASN A 45 3.89 10.92 -2.54
C ASN A 45 3.55 12.25 -3.24
N PRO A 46 4.56 12.97 -3.77
CA PRO A 46 4.36 14.23 -4.48
C PRO A 46 3.43 14.13 -5.69
N LEU A 47 3.21 12.92 -6.25
CA LEU A 47 2.27 12.70 -7.34
C LEU A 47 0.81 12.64 -6.88
N ALA A 48 0.56 12.60 -5.56
CA ALA A 48 -0.76 12.49 -4.96
C ALA A 48 -1.59 11.33 -5.56
N LYS A 49 -0.96 10.15 -5.71
CA LYS A 49 -1.59 8.96 -6.28
C LYS A 49 -1.88 7.91 -5.20
N VAL A 50 -2.97 7.18 -5.39
CA VAL A 50 -3.25 5.95 -4.64
C VAL A 50 -3.25 4.75 -5.59
N PRO A 51 -2.80 3.56 -5.15
CA PRO A 51 -2.31 3.24 -3.79
C PRO A 51 -0.89 3.74 -3.50
N THR A 52 -0.62 4.14 -2.24
CA THR A 52 0.73 4.46 -1.73
C THR A 52 1.04 3.62 -0.48
N LEU A 53 2.09 2.80 -0.49
CA LEU A 53 2.51 1.98 0.66
C LEU A 53 3.76 2.58 1.31
N VAL A 54 3.64 2.95 2.59
CA VAL A 54 4.76 3.33 3.45
C VAL A 54 5.27 2.09 4.17
N ARG A 55 6.58 1.82 4.00
CA ARG A 55 7.29 0.71 4.64
C ARG A 55 8.04 1.19 5.87
N ASP A 56 8.32 0.26 6.78
CA ASP A 56 9.07 0.56 7.99
C ASP A 56 10.56 0.72 7.58
N GLY A 57 11.01 1.96 7.39
CA GLY A 57 12.42 2.30 7.11
C GLY A 57 12.83 2.40 5.63
N GLY A 58 11.93 2.80 4.72
CA GLY A 58 12.29 3.04 3.31
C GLY A 58 11.33 3.99 2.61
N GLU A 59 11.65 4.33 1.35
CA GLU A 59 10.83 5.23 0.55
C GLU A 59 9.41 4.69 0.32
N PRO A 60 8.39 5.57 0.32
CA PRO A 60 7.04 5.20 -0.06
C PRO A 60 6.97 4.63 -1.48
N LEU A 61 6.12 3.63 -1.67
CA LEU A 61 5.90 3.00 -2.98
C LEU A 61 4.55 3.43 -3.53
N TYR A 62 4.51 4.08 -4.70
CA TYR A 62 3.28 4.69 -5.24
C TYR A 62 3.11 4.65 -6.76
N ASP A 63 3.95 3.89 -7.45
CA ASP A 63 3.65 3.41 -8.81
C ASP A 63 3.08 2.00 -8.73
N SER A 64 1.93 1.77 -9.39
CA SER A 64 1.31 0.45 -9.47
C SER A 64 2.20 -0.63 -10.09
N GLY A 65 3.18 -0.26 -10.92
CA GLY A 65 4.21 -1.17 -11.45
C GLY A 65 5.27 -1.56 -10.41
N ASP A 66 5.57 -0.65 -9.49
CA ASP A 66 6.60 -0.82 -8.44
C ASP A 66 6.03 -1.37 -7.14
N LEU A 67 4.71 -1.36 -6.97
CA LEU A 67 4.05 -1.82 -5.75
C LEU A 67 4.02 -3.34 -5.65
N ARG A 68 5.19 -3.92 -5.38
CA ARG A 68 5.36 -5.33 -5.06
C ARG A 68 5.26 -5.51 -3.55
N LEU A 69 4.20 -6.18 -3.10
CA LEU A 69 4.12 -6.59 -1.71
C LEU A 69 5.28 -7.53 -1.38
N PRO A 70 5.89 -7.42 -0.19
CA PRO A 70 6.98 -8.30 0.20
C PRO A 70 6.55 -9.77 0.09
N ARG A 71 7.34 -10.60 -0.58
CA ARG A 71 7.06 -12.03 -0.70
C ARG A 71 7.11 -12.65 0.70
N ARG A 72 6.16 -13.53 1.03
CA ARG A 72 6.26 -14.35 2.24
C ARG A 72 7.61 -15.06 2.24
N VAL A 73 8.45 -14.79 3.24
CA VAL A 73 9.54 -15.71 3.59
C VAL A 73 8.83 -16.98 4.04
N ARG A 74 8.92 -18.06 3.24
CA ARG A 74 8.50 -19.39 3.69
C ARG A 74 9.26 -19.65 4.98
N ARG A 75 8.57 -19.71 6.12
CA ARG A 75 9.15 -20.31 7.31
C ARG A 75 9.36 -21.78 6.97
N SER A 76 10.62 -22.18 6.87
CA SER A 76 11.03 -23.58 6.86
C SER A 76 10.41 -24.22 8.09
N ALA A 77 9.50 -25.17 7.90
CA ALA A 77 9.08 -26.06 8.97
C ALA A 77 10.28 -26.96 9.26
N GLY A 78 10.86 -26.80 10.45
CA GLY A 78 11.71 -27.80 11.09
C GLY A 78 10.86 -28.67 11.99
#